data_AF-A0A2N5RCR5-F1
#
_entry.id   AF-A0A2N5RCR5-F1
#
_cell.length_a   1.000
_cell.length_b   1.000
_cell.length_c   1.000
_cell.angle_alpha   90.00
_cell.angle_beta   90.00
_cell.angle_gamma   90.00
#
_symmetry.space_group_name_H-M   'P 1'
#
loop_
_entity.id
_entity.type
_entity.pdbx_description
1 polymer ?
#
loop_
_entity_poly.entity_id
_entity_poly.type
_entity_poly.pdbx_seq_one_letter_code
_entity_poly.pdbx_strand_id
1 'polypeptide(L)'
;MKKKVSVRLGKRVYNLITDEDTEIVRRTIERIEKDFKRYEEYVDEVGIDHILFVMLANSVLENMKMAEKIRELKKKISYVLKDGEDAP
;
A
#
# COMPACT_ATOMS: atom_id res chain seq x y z
N MET A 1 1.69 -17.90 13.04
CA MET A 1 2.16 -18.99 12.16
C MET A 1 2.11 -18.48 10.73
N LYS A 2 3.16 -18.65 9.93
CA LYS A 2 3.17 -18.13 8.54
C LYS A 2 2.15 -18.90 7.69
N LYS A 3 1.31 -18.17 6.97
CA LYS A 3 0.35 -18.68 5.98
C LYS A 3 0.80 -18.29 4.59
N LYS A 4 0.45 -19.13 3.62
CA LYS A 4 0.67 -18.90 2.19
C LYS A 4 -0.67 -18.51 1.56
N VAL A 5 -0.72 -17.39 0.88
CA VAL A 5 -1.91 -16.90 0.19
C VAL A 5 -1.58 -16.68 -1.29
N SER A 6 -2.39 -17.27 -2.16
CA SER A 6 -2.21 -17.16 -3.61
C SER A 6 -2.95 -15.93 -4.14
N VAL A 7 -2.28 -15.15 -4.98
CA VAL A 7 -2.82 -13.95 -5.63
C VAL A 7 -2.76 -14.14 -7.13
N ARG A 8 -3.88 -13.96 -7.84
CA ARG A 8 -3.93 -14.12 -9.29
C ARG A 8 -3.96 -12.75 -9.96
N LEU A 9 -2.96 -12.48 -10.80
CA LEU A 9 -2.88 -11.25 -11.59
C LEU A 9 -2.80 -11.64 -13.07
N GLY A 10 -3.90 -11.44 -13.78
CA GLY A 10 -4.10 -11.93 -15.14
C GLY A 10 -3.89 -13.45 -15.22
N LYS A 11 -2.96 -13.88 -16.08
CA LYS A 11 -2.63 -15.30 -16.29
C LYS A 11 -1.60 -15.85 -15.28
N ARG A 12 -1.07 -15.03 -14.37
CA ARG A 12 -0.02 -15.43 -13.41
C ARG A 12 -0.57 -15.58 -11.99
N VAL A 13 0.03 -16.50 -11.24
CA VAL A 13 -0.29 -16.73 -9.81
C VAL A 13 0.97 -16.48 -8.99
N TYR A 14 0.85 -15.61 -8.00
CA TYR A 14 1.90 -15.24 -7.05
C TYR A 14 1.54 -15.77 -5.67
N ASN A 15 2.55 -16.00 -4.82
CA ASN A 15 2.35 -16.49 -3.47
C ASN A 15 2.89 -15.47 -2.46
N LEU A 16 2.01 -14.95 -1.61
CA LEU A 16 2.37 -14.14 -0.47
C LEU A 16 2.53 -15.05 0.76
N ILE A 17 3.69 -15.01 1.40
CA ILE A 17 3.95 -15.71 2.67
C ILE A 17 3.97 -14.66 3.77
N THR A 18 3.05 -14.76 4.72
CA THR A 18 2.86 -13.76 5.78
C THR A 18 2.29 -14.40 7.03
N ASP A 19 2.53 -13.82 8.20
CA ASP A 19 1.89 -14.16 9.47
C ASP A 19 0.88 -13.10 9.94
N GLU A 20 0.62 -12.09 9.10
CA GLU A 20 -0.35 -11.02 9.32
C GLU A 20 -1.78 -11.52 9.50
N ASP A 21 -2.63 -10.66 10.07
CA ASP A 21 -4.05 -10.93 10.23
C ASP A 21 -4.76 -11.23 8.89
N THR A 22 -5.75 -12.14 8.91
CA THR A 22 -6.43 -12.59 7.67
C THR A 22 -7.22 -11.48 7.00
N GLU A 23 -7.84 -10.59 7.77
CA GLU A 23 -8.62 -9.48 7.22
C GLU A 23 -7.69 -8.38 6.67
N ILE A 24 -6.53 -8.16 7.28
CA ILE A 24 -5.49 -7.31 6.70
C ILE A 24 -5.02 -7.88 5.36
N VAL A 25 -4.65 -9.16 5.34
CA VAL A 25 -4.18 -9.83 4.12
C VAL A 25 -5.23 -9.80 3.00
N ARG A 26 -6.50 -10.06 3.32
CA ARG A 26 -7.61 -9.98 2.36
C ARG A 26 -7.70 -8.59 1.73
N ARG A 27 -7.74 -7.54 2.55
CA ARG A 27 -7.82 -6.14 2.05
C ARG A 27 -6.59 -5.75 1.23
N THR A 28 -5.40 -6.23 1.60
CA THR A 28 -4.18 -6.03 0.81
C THR A 28 -4.29 -6.68 -0.56
N ILE A 29 -4.78 -7.92 -0.64
CA ILE A 29 -4.94 -8.63 -1.91
C ILE A 29 -5.98 -7.96 -2.80
N GLU A 30 -7.13 -7.59 -2.25
CA GLU A 30 -8.19 -6.89 -2.99
C GLU A 30 -7.69 -5.57 -3.59
N ARG A 31 -6.85 -4.85 -2.84
CA ARG A 31 -6.22 -3.64 -3.33
C ARG A 31 -5.25 -3.93 -4.50
N ILE A 32 -4.38 -4.92 -4.35
CA ILE A 32 -3.44 -5.33 -5.40
C ILE A 32 -4.20 -5.73 -6.68
N GLU A 33 -5.25 -6.55 -6.56
CA GLU A 33 -6.05 -6.99 -7.70
C GLU A 33 -6.79 -5.83 -8.36
N LYS A 34 -7.35 -4.91 -7.56
CA LYS A 34 -8.02 -3.70 -8.07
C LYS A 34 -7.05 -2.79 -8.81
N ASP A 35 -5.83 -2.61 -8.30
CA ASP A 35 -4.83 -1.77 -8.93
C ASP A 35 -4.29 -2.44 -10.21
N PHE A 36 -4.09 -3.76 -10.21
CA PHE A 36 -3.71 -4.51 -11.41
C PHE A 36 -4.74 -4.40 -12.54
N LYS A 37 -6.05 -4.47 -12.23
CA LYS A 37 -7.12 -4.33 -13.25
C LYS A 37 -7.04 -3.03 -14.05
N ARG A 38 -6.48 -1.95 -13.48
CA ARG A 38 -6.30 -0.66 -14.20
C ARG A 38 -5.20 -0.72 -15.25
N TYR A 39 -4.31 -1.71 -15.13
CA TYR A 39 -3.15 -1.87 -15.99
C TYR A 39 -3.22 -3.12 -16.85
N GLU A 40 -4.24 -3.97 -16.66
CA GLU A 40 -4.36 -5.27 -17.30
C GLU A 40 -4.37 -5.18 -18.84
N GLU A 41 -5.01 -4.15 -19.40
CA GLU A 41 -5.06 -3.92 -20.85
C GLU A 41 -3.69 -3.63 -21.47
N TYR A 42 -2.74 -3.10 -20.70
CA TYR A 42 -1.39 -2.77 -21.19
C TYR A 42 -0.41 -3.94 -21.04
N VAL A 43 -0.81 -5.05 -20.41
CA VAL A 43 0.07 -6.19 -20.16
C VAL A 43 0.67 -6.75 -21.44
N ASP A 44 -0.11 -6.80 -22.52
CA ASP A 44 0.35 -7.32 -23.81
C ASP A 44 1.30 -6.34 -24.52
N GLU A 45 1.23 -5.04 -24.22
CA GLU A 45 2.09 -4.00 -24.80
C GLU A 45 3.43 -3.88 -24.09
N VAL A 46 3.42 -3.75 -22.76
CA VAL A 46 4.62 -3.42 -21.96
C VAL A 46 5.13 -4.58 -21.10
N GLY A 47 4.39 -5.67 -21.04
CA GLY A 47 4.73 -6.84 -20.23
C GLY A 47 4.35 -6.71 -18.75
N ILE A 48 4.03 -7.85 -18.14
CA ILE A 48 3.56 -7.91 -16.73
C ILE A 48 4.60 -7.37 -15.73
N ASP A 49 5.89 -7.56 -15.99
CA ASP A 49 6.95 -7.13 -15.08
C ASP A 49 7.00 -5.60 -14.98
N HIS A 50 6.75 -4.89 -16.09
CA HIS A 50 6.65 -3.43 -16.11
C HIS A 50 5.43 -2.96 -15.30
N ILE A 51 4.28 -3.61 -15.46
CA ILE A 51 3.07 -3.31 -14.68
C ILE A 51 3.31 -3.48 -13.18
N LEU A 52 3.93 -4.60 -12.78
CA LEU A 52 4.26 -4.85 -11.38
C LEU A 52 5.23 -3.80 -10.82
N PHE A 53 6.22 -3.37 -11.60
CA PHE A 53 7.13 -2.28 -11.21
C PHE A 53 6.37 -0.97 -10.99
N VAL A 54 5.48 -0.58 -11.90
CA VAL A 54 4.65 0.63 -11.77
C VAL A 54 3.76 0.56 -10.53
N MET A 55 3.11 -0.58 -10.28
CA MET A 55 2.29 -0.79 -9.08
C MET A 55 3.11 -0.67 -7.79
N LEU A 56 4.32 -1.24 -7.77
CA LEU A 56 5.24 -1.11 -6.64
C LEU A 56 5.67 0.34 -6.43
N ALA A 57 6.10 1.04 -7.49
CA ALA A 57 6.53 2.43 -7.43
C ALA A 57 5.43 3.35 -6.90
N ASN A 58 4.18 3.16 -7.36
CA ASN A 58 3.03 3.92 -6.88
C ASN A 58 2.74 3.64 -5.39
N SER A 59 2.83 2.37 -4.98
CA SER A 59 2.63 1.98 -3.56
C SER A 59 3.69 2.59 -2.65
N VAL A 60 4.96 2.59 -3.08
CA VAL A 60 6.07 3.23 -2.36
C VAL A 60 5.86 4.75 -2.28
N LEU A 61 5.46 5.39 -3.38
CA LEU A 61 5.21 6.83 -3.42
C LEU A 61 4.07 7.24 -2.47
N GLU A 62 2.98 6.47 -2.43
CA GLU A 62 1.89 6.71 -1.49
C GLU A 62 2.34 6.56 -0.03
N ASN A 63 3.14 5.53 0.28
CA ASN A 63 3.69 5.35 1.62
C ASN A 63 4.59 6.54 2.03
N MET A 64 5.40 7.07 1.11
CA MET A 64 6.21 8.27 1.36
C MET A 64 5.33 9.49 1.67
N LYS A 65 4.28 9.74 0.86
CA LYS A 65 3.32 10.83 1.09
C LYS A 65 2.60 10.68 2.43
N MET A 66 2.22 9.46 2.79
CA MET A 66 1.54 9.17 4.06
C MET A 66 2.47 9.38 5.26
N ALA A 67 3.74 8.98 5.16
CA ALA A 67 4.74 9.23 6.19
C ALA A 67 5.00 10.73 6.41
N GLU A 68 5.07 11.52 5.33
CA GLU A 68 5.15 12.97 5.41
C GLU A 68 3.89 13.55 6.07
N LYS A 69 2.70 13.08 5.70
CA LYS A 69 1.46 13.57 6.28
C LYS A 69 1.36 13.30 7.78
N ILE A 70 1.77 12.10 8.21
CA ILE A 70 1.87 11.76 9.64
C ILE A 70 2.85 12.70 10.35
N ARG A 71 3.99 13.01 9.74
CA ARG A 71 4.97 13.96 10.31
C ARG A 71 4.38 15.37 10.45
N GLU A 72 3.65 15.85 9.45
CA GLU A 72 2.94 17.13 9.53
C GLU A 72 1.90 17.15 10.64
N LEU A 73 1.08 16.11 10.74
CA LEU A 73 0.03 16.00 11.76
C LEU A 73 0.65 15.96 13.17
N LYS A 74 1.73 15.19 13.35
CA LYS A 74 2.48 15.16 14.63
C LYS A 74 3.01 16.55 15.02
N LYS A 75 3.55 17.31 14.06
CA LYS A 75 3.99 18.70 14.31
C LYS A 75 2.82 19.60 14.72
N LYS A 76 1.69 19.52 14.03
CA LYS A 76 0.49 20.30 14.37
C LYS A 76 -0.04 19.98 15.76
N ILE A 77 -0.14 18.69 16.10
CA ILE A 77 -0.58 18.25 17.43
C ILE A 77 0.39 18.75 18.51
N SER A 78 1.71 18.63 18.29
CA SER A 78 2.70 19.14 19.24
C SER A 78 2.63 20.65 19.43
N TYR A 79 2.28 21.40 18.39
CA TYR A 79 2.10 22.85 18.47
C TYR A 79 0.87 23.20 19.32
N VAL A 80 -0.28 22.58 19.02
CA VAL A 80 -1.52 22.77 19.79
C VAL A 80 -1.38 22.39 21.27
N LEU A 81 -0.67 21.31 21.57
CA LEU A 81 -0.44 20.87 22.95
C LEU A 81 0.48 21.83 23.72
N LYS A 82 1.47 22.45 23.06
CA LYS A 82 2.34 23.46 23.68
C LYS A 82 1.61 24.76 23.96
N ASP A 83 0.79 25.23 23.02
CA ASP A 83 -0.05 26.43 23.21
C ASP A 83 -1.10 26.23 24.34
N GLY A 84 -1.44 24.98 24.70
CA GLY A 84 -2.35 24.65 25.79
C GLY A 84 -1.72 24.58 27.19
N GLU A 85 -0.39 24.46 27.30
CA GLU A 85 0.35 24.51 28.58
C GLU A 85 0.63 25.96 29.04
N ASP A 86 0.55 26.92 28.13
CA ASP A 86 0.76 28.36 28.38
C ASP A 86 -0.56 29.15 28.58
N ALA A 87 -1.72 28.47 28.67
CA ALA A 87 -2.99 29.10 28.99
C ALA A 87 -3.18 29.21 30.53
N PRO A 88 -3.49 30.40 31.09
CA PRO A 88 -3.59 30.63 32.53
C PRO A 88 -4.74 29.92 33.23
#